data_AF-A0A2E8X1D5-F1
#
_entry.id   AF-A0A2E8X1D5-F1
#
_cell.length_a   1.000
_cell.length_b   1.000
_cell.length_c   1.000
_cell.angle_alpha   90.00
_cell.angle_beta   90.00
_cell.angle_gamma   90.00
#
_symmetry.space_group_name_H-M   'P 1'
#
loop_
_entity.id
_entity.type
_entity.pdbx_description
1 polymer ?
#
loop_
_entity_poly.entity_id
_entity_poly.type
_entity_poly.pdbx_seq_one_letter_code
_entity_poly.pdbx_strand_id
1 'polypeptide(L)'
;MTSTQSLYKSYIIEEYHLNEEPYYVPLADEVELFEAAYHQRLPLIFKGPTGCGKTRFVEYMSYKLGVELTKVTKDTEGGLNMPLVTIACHEDLTASDLVGRYLL
;
A
#
# COMPACT_ATOMS: atom_id res chain seq x y z
N MET A 1 2.53 20.93 -36.35
CA MET A 1 2.75 19.76 -35.47
C MET A 1 2.19 20.14 -34.11
N THR A 2 0.94 19.78 -33.84
CA THR A 2 0.23 20.18 -32.63
C THR A 2 0.73 19.32 -31.47
N SER A 3 1.32 19.95 -30.46
CA SER A 3 1.80 19.27 -29.25
C SER A 3 0.61 18.77 -28.45
N THR A 4 0.48 17.44 -28.30
CA THR A 4 -0.52 16.82 -27.45
C THR A 4 -0.14 17.09 -25.99
N GLN A 5 -0.84 18.01 -25.33
CA GLN A 5 -0.67 18.26 -23.90
C GLN A 5 -1.47 17.23 -23.11
N SER A 6 -0.83 16.57 -22.14
CA SER A 6 -1.51 15.68 -21.20
C SER A 6 -2.36 16.51 -20.24
N LEU A 7 -3.67 16.29 -20.23
CA LEU A 7 -4.62 16.95 -19.33
C LEU A 7 -4.72 16.28 -17.95
N TYR A 8 -4.02 15.16 -17.75
CA TYR A 8 -4.11 14.38 -16.52
C TYR A 8 -2.72 14.02 -15.98
N LYS A 9 -2.68 13.78 -14.68
CA LYS A 9 -1.50 13.33 -13.96
C LYS A 9 -1.63 11.83 -13.70
N SER A 10 -0.78 11.03 -14.33
CA SER A 10 -0.61 9.62 -14.03
C SER A 10 0.36 9.47 -12.87
N TYR A 11 -0.03 8.74 -11.83
CA TYR A 11 0.89 8.33 -10.76
C TYR A 11 1.23 6.85 -10.99
N ILE A 12 2.52 6.54 -10.95
CA ILE A 12 3.01 5.16 -10.99
C ILE A 12 2.75 4.56 -9.60
N ILE A 13 2.21 3.34 -9.50
CA ILE A 13 1.83 2.73 -8.20
C ILE A 13 3.04 2.63 -7.27
N GLU A 14 4.21 2.44 -7.85
CA GLU A 14 5.52 2.36 -7.23
C GLU A 14 5.91 3.66 -6.49
N GLU A 15 5.23 4.78 -6.75
CA GLU A 15 5.38 6.03 -5.98
C GLU A 15 4.65 6.01 -4.63
N TYR A 16 3.70 5.08 -4.41
CA TYR A 16 2.94 4.98 -3.15
C TYR A 16 3.69 4.20 -2.09
N HIS A 17 4.84 4.70 -1.69
CA HIS A 17 5.69 4.04 -0.71
C HIS A 17 5.92 4.95 0.51
N LEU A 18 6.18 4.35 1.67
CA LEU A 18 6.39 5.09 2.91
C LEU A 18 7.85 5.52 3.02
N ASN A 19 8.12 6.81 3.23
CA ASN A 19 9.50 7.30 3.29
C ASN A 19 10.23 6.90 4.58
N GLU A 20 9.47 6.64 5.64
CA GLU A 20 9.99 6.37 6.99
C GLU A 20 9.28 5.17 7.59
N GLU A 21 9.96 4.48 8.51
CA GLU A 21 9.38 3.38 9.27
C GLU A 21 8.23 3.88 10.16
N PRO A 22 6.99 3.40 9.96
CA PRO A 22 5.88 3.78 10.80
C PRO A 22 6.04 3.19 12.20
N TYR A 23 5.99 4.04 13.23
CA TYR A 23 5.94 3.56 14.60
C TYR A 23 4.69 2.69 14.83
N TYR A 24 4.91 1.43 15.19
CA TYR A 24 3.89 0.44 15.55
C TYR A 24 4.44 -0.49 16.63
N VAL A 25 3.61 -0.84 17.61
CA VAL A 25 3.96 -1.77 18.69
C VAL A 25 3.05 -2.99 18.57
N PRO A 26 3.60 -4.18 18.25
CA PRO A 26 2.83 -5.42 18.25
C PRO A 26 2.26 -5.73 19.63
N LEU A 27 1.02 -6.19 19.66
CA LEU A 27 0.31 -6.60 20.88
C LEU A 27 0.28 -8.13 21.03
N ALA A 28 0.25 -8.87 19.93
CA ALA A 28 0.26 -10.32 19.89
C ALA A 28 1.00 -10.83 18.63
N ASP A 29 0.46 -11.86 17.98
CA ASP A 29 1.02 -12.55 16.82
C ASP A 29 0.59 -11.95 15.47
N GLU A 30 0.00 -10.74 15.44
CA GLU A 30 -0.56 -10.17 14.23
C GLU A 30 0.45 -9.98 13.10
N VAL A 31 1.71 -9.68 13.43
CA VAL A 31 2.80 -9.52 12.45
C VAL A 31 3.08 -10.84 11.73
N GLU A 32 3.24 -11.92 12.50
CA GLU A 32 3.52 -13.27 11.97
C GLU A 32 2.35 -13.80 11.15
N LEU A 33 1.12 -13.59 11.62
CA LEU A 33 -0.10 -13.96 10.90
C LEU A 33 -0.25 -13.19 9.60
N PHE A 34 0.07 -11.90 9.57
CA PHE A 34 0.02 -11.09 8.37
C PHE A 34 1.06 -11.57 7.34
N GLU A 35 2.30 -11.85 7.75
CA GLU A 35 3.34 -12.39 6.87
C GLU A 35 2.93 -13.73 6.26
N ALA A 36 2.42 -14.65 7.08
CA ALA A 36 1.94 -15.94 6.61
C ALA A 36 0.81 -15.79 5.58
N ALA A 37 -0.16 -14.91 5.84
CA ALA A 37 -1.25 -14.61 4.91
C ALA A 37 -0.74 -13.95 3.63
N TYR A 38 0.21 -13.02 3.73
CA TYR A 38 0.83 -12.34 2.59
C TYR A 38 1.56 -13.32 1.66
N HIS A 39 2.39 -14.22 2.22
CA HIS A 39 3.09 -15.24 1.45
C HIS A 39 2.13 -16.19 0.72
N GLN A 40 0.96 -16.45 1.31
CA GLN A 40 -0.11 -17.26 0.71
C GLN A 40 -1.07 -16.45 -0.17
N ARG A 41 -0.87 -15.12 -0.30
CA ARG A 41 -1.75 -14.19 -1.03
C ARG A 41 -3.21 -14.26 -0.56
N LEU A 42 -3.42 -14.43 0.74
CA LEU A 42 -4.74 -14.48 1.36
C LEU A 42 -5.25 -13.06 1.64
N PRO A 43 -6.48 -12.71 1.22
CA PRO A 43 -7.11 -11.46 1.61
C PRO A 43 -7.34 -11.39 3.13
N LEU A 44 -7.03 -10.23 3.72
CA LEU A 44 -7.20 -9.99 5.16
C LEU A 44 -8.31 -8.97 5.44
N ILE A 45 -9.03 -9.18 6.54
CA ILE A 45 -10.00 -8.21 7.08
C ILE A 45 -9.62 -7.86 8.52
N PHE A 46 -9.45 -6.57 8.79
CA PHE A 46 -9.11 -6.06 10.12
C PHE A 46 -10.36 -5.68 10.90
N LYS A 47 -10.50 -6.25 12.10
CA LYS A 47 -11.60 -5.96 13.02
C LYS A 47 -11.08 -5.29 14.29
N GLY A 48 -11.84 -4.34 14.81
CA GLY A 48 -11.51 -3.63 16.05
C GLY A 48 -12.12 -2.23 16.09
N PRO A 49 -12.17 -1.59 17.26
CA PRO A 49 -12.75 -0.25 17.43
C PRO A 49 -11.97 0.81 16.64
N THR A 50 -12.54 1.99 16.48
CA THR A 50 -11.83 3.13 15.89
C THR A 50 -10.61 3.50 16.75
N GLY A 51 -9.53 3.96 16.10
CA GLY A 51 -8.31 4.39 16.81
C GLY A 51 -7.42 3.28 17.37
N CYS A 52 -7.75 1.98 17.22
CA CYS A 52 -6.92 0.88 17.74
C CYS A 52 -5.67 0.54 16.89
N GLY A 53 -5.30 1.37 15.92
CA GLY A 53 -4.07 1.18 15.14
C GLY A 53 -4.16 0.31 13.88
N LYS A 54 -5.35 -0.09 13.40
CA LYS A 54 -5.49 -0.93 12.18
C LYS A 54 -4.78 -0.36 10.96
N THR A 55 -4.99 0.92 10.65
CA THR A 55 -4.35 1.58 9.50
C THR A 55 -2.83 1.61 9.68
N ARG A 56 -2.37 1.97 10.88
CA ARG A 56 -0.94 2.02 11.22
C ARG A 56 -0.26 0.66 11.14
N PHE A 57 -0.97 -0.41 11.49
CA PHE A 57 -0.49 -1.77 11.33
C PHE A 57 -0.24 -2.12 9.87
N VAL A 58 -1.16 -1.78 8.96
CA VAL A 58 -1.01 -2.03 7.52
C VAL A 58 0.16 -1.21 6.95
N GLU A 59 0.32 0.04 7.36
CA GLU A 59 1.50 0.87 7.03
C GLU A 59 2.81 0.21 7.49
N TYR A 60 2.85 -0.26 8.75
CA TYR A 60 4.01 -0.95 9.29
C TYR A 60 4.36 -2.22 8.51
N MET A 61 3.36 -3.04 8.18
CA MET A 61 3.56 -4.27 7.40
C MET A 61 4.00 -4.00 5.97
N SER A 62 3.49 -2.97 5.29
CA SER A 62 3.94 -2.62 3.93
C SER A 62 5.38 -2.13 3.91
N TYR A 63 5.79 -1.36 4.93
CA TYR A 63 7.19 -0.98 5.14
C TYR A 63 8.07 -2.21 5.37
N LYS A 64 7.70 -3.06 6.35
CA LYS A 64 8.47 -4.26 6.74
C LYS A 64 8.68 -5.22 5.57
N LEU A 65 7.61 -5.57 4.85
CA LEU A 65 7.66 -6.55 3.76
C LEU A 65 8.52 -6.10 2.59
N GLY A 66 8.51 -4.81 2.23
CA GLY A 66 9.35 -4.36 1.12
C GLY A 66 10.84 -4.23 1.47
N VAL A 67 11.18 -3.99 2.75
CA VAL A 67 12.57 -4.12 3.21
C VAL A 67 13.08 -5.56 3.05
N GLU A 68 12.25 -6.56 3.34
CA GLU A 68 12.61 -7.98 3.20
C GLU A 68 12.81 -8.39 1.73
N LEU A 69 11.94 -7.93 0.83
CA LEU A 69 12.04 -8.19 -0.61
C LEU A 69 13.30 -7.58 -1.25
N THR A 70 13.74 -6.42 -0.78
CA THR A 70 14.89 -5.69 -1.34
C THR A 70 16.24 -6.37 -1.04
N LYS A 71 16.33 -7.22 0.00
CA LYS A 71 17.61 -7.87 0.39
C LYS A 71 18.17 -8.84 -0.66
N VAL A 72 17.36 -9.28 -1.62
CA VAL A 72 17.76 -10.25 -2.67
C VAL A 72 18.29 -9.57 -3.94
N THR A 73 17.88 -8.33 -4.23
CA THR A 73 18.27 -7.55 -5.42
C THR A 73 19.08 -6.33 -5.01
N LYS A 74 20.40 -6.48 -4.92
CA LYS A 74 21.35 -5.44 -4.46
C LYS A 74 21.64 -4.31 -5.46
N ASP A 75 21.01 -4.29 -6.63
CA ASP A 75 21.43 -3.42 -7.74
C ASP A 75 20.54 -2.19 -7.99
N THR A 76 19.52 -1.94 -7.17
CA THR A 76 18.69 -0.73 -7.29
C THR A 76 18.92 0.22 -6.11
N GLU A 77 19.55 1.36 -6.40
CA GLU A 77 19.69 2.51 -5.50
C GLU A 77 18.30 3.05 -5.10
N GLY A 78 17.75 2.53 -4.01
CA GLY A 78 16.45 2.93 -3.48
C GLY A 78 15.69 1.72 -2.98
N GLY A 79 15.81 1.42 -1.69
CA GLY A 79 15.05 0.33 -1.09
C GLY A 79 13.57 0.63 -1.13
N LEU A 80 12.86 0.10 -2.13
CA LEU A 80 11.42 0.27 -2.22
C LEU A 80 10.75 -0.67 -1.24
N ASN A 81 10.18 -0.10 -0.18
CA ASN A 81 9.11 -0.74 0.55
C ASN A 81 7.92 -1.06 -0.37
N MET A 82 7.05 -1.98 0.08
CA MET A 82 5.93 -2.42 -0.74
C MET A 82 4.96 -1.25 -0.94
N PRO A 83 4.54 -0.94 -2.20
CA PRO A 83 3.57 0.11 -2.43
C PRO A 83 2.26 -0.13 -1.68
N LEU A 84 1.78 0.89 -0.97
CA LEU A 84 0.54 0.87 -0.19
C LEU A 84 -0.43 1.92 -0.74
N VAL A 85 -1.44 1.46 -1.47
CA VAL A 85 -2.55 2.29 -1.93
C VAL A 85 -3.67 2.22 -0.90
N THR A 86 -3.96 3.34 -0.25
CA THR A 86 -5.07 3.45 0.72
C THR A 86 -6.22 4.20 0.08
N ILE A 87 -7.41 3.60 0.13
CA ILE A 87 -8.65 4.18 -0.39
C ILE A 87 -9.58 4.46 0.79
N ALA A 88 -9.97 5.72 0.97
CA ALA A 88 -10.97 6.09 1.95
C ALA A 88 -12.37 5.82 1.38
N CYS A 89 -13.03 4.77 1.86
CA CYS A 89 -14.38 4.42 1.43
C CYS A 89 -15.42 5.33 2.08
N HIS A 90 -16.35 5.84 1.27
CA HIS A 90 -17.51 6.64 1.69
C HIS A 90 -18.74 6.27 0.83
N GLU A 91 -19.90 6.81 1.17
CA GLU A 91 -21.18 6.48 0.54
C GLU A 91 -21.23 6.79 -0.96
N ASP A 92 -20.57 7.86 -1.39
CA ASP A 92 -20.51 8.25 -2.80
C ASP A 92 -19.42 7.51 -3.61
N LEU A 93 -18.64 6.61 -2.99
CA LEU A 93 -17.60 5.86 -3.70
C LEU A 93 -18.24 4.77 -4.57
N THR A 94 -17.98 4.81 -5.88
CA THR A 94 -18.55 3.85 -6.83
C THR A 94 -17.50 2.85 -7.33
N ALA A 95 -17.97 1.73 -7.91
CA ALA A 95 -17.07 0.75 -8.52
C ALA A 95 -16.20 1.33 -9.64
N SER A 96 -16.72 2.32 -10.39
CA SER A 96 -15.99 2.99 -11.46
C SER A 96 -14.76 3.75 -10.95
N ASP A 97 -14.81 4.26 -9.72
CA ASP A 97 -13.68 4.96 -9.10
C ASP A 97 -12.50 4.02 -8.80
N LEU A 98 -12.78 2.73 -8.57
CA LEU A 98 -11.76 1.71 -8.28
C LEU A 98 -11.15 1.08 -9.54
N VAL A 99 -11.93 0.99 -10.63
CA VAL A 99 -11.50 0.34 -11.88
C VAL A 99 -10.84 1.34 -12.83
N GLY A 100 -11.27 2.60 -12.81
CA GLY A 100 -10.79 3.65 -13.72
C GLY A 100 -11.85 4.10 -14.72
N ARG A 101 -11.56 5.20 -15.43
CA ARG A 101 -12.49 5.85 -16.37
C ARG A 101 -11.80 6.26 -17.66
N TYR A 102 -12.56 6.31 -18.75
CA TYR A 102 -12.09 6.80 -20.03
C TYR A 102 -11.98 8.33 -20.00
N LEU A 103 -10.82 8.87 -20.40
CA LEU A 103 -10.59 10.30 -20.55
C LEU A 103 -10.71 10.65 -22.03
N LEU A 104 -11.68 11.50 -22.37
CA LEU A 104 -11.92 12.01 -23.73
C LEU A 104 -11.11 13.28 -24.00
#